data_AF-A0A9E3TY94-F1
#
_entry.id   AF-A0A9E3TY94-F1
#
_cell.length_a   1.000
_cell.length_b   1.000
_cell.length_c   1.000
_cell.angle_alpha   90.00
_cell.angle_beta   90.00
_cell.angle_gamma   90.00
#
_symmetry.space_group_name_H-M   'P 1'
#
loop_
_entity.id
_entity.type
_entity.pdbx_description
1 polymer ?
#
loop_
_entity_poly.entity_id
_entity_poly.type
_entity_poly.pdbx_seq_one_letter_code
_entity_poly.pdbx_strand_id
1 'polypeptide(L)'
;MPQSQRIYLDNGATSWPKPPVVYEAAERWMRDVGAPAGRGAYDAALQSERVVADCRKAVAGLVGAAGSDRIVFGFNGTDVLNIAL
;
A
#
# COMPACT_ATOMS: atom_id res chain seq x y z
N MET A 1 33.34 14.91 -13.24
CA MET A 1 32.31 14.67 -14.28
C MET A 1 31.02 15.28 -13.77
N PRO A 2 30.42 16.28 -14.44
CA PRO A 2 29.08 16.74 -14.05
C PRO A 2 28.12 15.55 -14.18
N GLN A 3 27.41 15.25 -13.11
CA GLN A 3 26.49 14.12 -13.08
C GLN A 3 25.32 14.45 -14.00
N SER A 4 25.17 13.72 -15.11
CA SER A 4 24.04 13.87 -15.99
C SER A 4 22.75 13.56 -15.24
N GLN A 5 21.71 14.34 -15.50
CA GLN A 5 20.38 14.08 -14.96
C GLN A 5 19.94 12.67 -15.38
N ARG A 6 19.58 11.83 -14.40
CA ARG A 6 19.14 10.46 -14.65
C ARG A 6 17.80 10.47 -15.40
N ILE A 7 17.79 9.93 -16.62
CA ILE A 7 16.54 9.64 -17.35
C ILE A 7 16.13 8.20 -17.00
N TYR A 8 14.99 8.04 -16.35
CA TYR A 8 14.53 6.73 -15.86
C TYR A 8 13.52 6.10 -16.85
N LEU A 9 13.96 5.06 -17.55
CA LEU A 9 13.15 4.33 -18.56
C LEU A 9 12.86 2.88 -18.16
N ASP A 10 12.88 2.57 -16.85
CA ASP A 10 12.74 1.20 -16.31
C ASP A 10 11.45 1.03 -15.47
N ASN A 11 10.43 1.84 -15.74
CA ASN A 11 9.13 1.79 -15.03
C ASN A 11 8.38 0.47 -15.19
N GLY A 12 8.69 -0.31 -16.24
CA GLY A 12 8.12 -1.63 -16.46
C GLY A 12 8.59 -2.68 -15.44
N ALA A 13 9.82 -2.54 -14.91
CA ALA A 13 10.33 -3.40 -13.84
C ALA A 13 9.85 -2.91 -12.46
N THR A 14 9.94 -1.61 -12.20
CA THR A 14 9.39 -0.97 -10.99
C THR A 14 9.23 0.53 -11.20
N SER A 15 8.24 1.17 -10.59
CA SER A 15 8.09 2.63 -10.72
C SER A 15 9.13 3.36 -9.84
N TRP A 16 9.86 4.33 -10.41
CA TRP A 16 10.76 5.21 -9.66
C TRP A 16 10.89 6.61 -10.32
N PRO A 17 10.99 7.70 -9.54
CA PRO A 17 10.73 7.75 -8.09
C PRO A 17 9.23 7.59 -7.82
N LYS A 18 8.87 7.18 -6.60
CA LYS A 18 7.48 7.27 -6.16
C LYS A 18 7.11 8.75 -5.96
N PRO A 19 5.86 9.17 -6.14
CA PRO A 19 5.43 10.50 -5.74
C PRO A 19 5.66 10.76 -4.24
N PRO A 20 5.98 12.00 -3.81
CA PRO A 20 6.25 12.34 -2.40
C PRO A 20 5.21 11.81 -1.40
N VAL A 21 3.93 11.91 -1.75
CA VAL A 21 2.80 11.45 -0.92
C VAL A 21 2.90 9.97 -0.52
N VAL A 22 3.54 9.12 -1.32
CA VAL A 22 3.75 7.70 -0.98
C VAL A 22 4.75 7.55 0.16
N TYR A 23 5.84 8.31 0.12
CA TYR A 23 6.85 8.31 1.18
C TYR A 23 6.26 8.88 2.47
N GLU A 24 5.57 10.01 2.39
CA GLU A 24 4.95 10.68 3.54
C GLU A 24 3.91 9.79 4.22
N ALA A 25 3.06 9.10 3.45
CA ALA A 25 2.06 8.18 4.00
C ALA A 25 2.71 6.99 4.74
N ALA A 26 3.77 6.40 4.17
CA ALA A 26 4.51 5.32 4.80
C ALA A 26 5.23 5.79 6.08
N GLU A 27 5.89 6.93 6.01
CA GLU A 27 6.59 7.53 7.15
C GLU A 27 5.63 7.86 8.30
N ARG A 28 4.49 8.49 7.99
CA ARG A 28 3.46 8.81 8.97
C ARG A 28 2.95 7.55 9.68
N TRP A 29 2.68 6.47 8.93
CA TRP A 29 2.25 5.22 9.55
C TRP A 29 3.34 4.66 10.49
N MET A 30 4.60 4.67 10.07
CA MET A 30 5.72 4.13 10.87
C MET A 30 6.00 4.96 12.13
N ARG A 31 5.91 6.29 12.05
CA ARG A 31 6.20 7.19 13.17
C ARG A 31 5.04 7.31 14.16
N ASP A 32 3.81 7.37 13.65
CA ASP A 32 2.67 7.82 14.45
C ASP A 32 1.66 6.70 14.77
N VAL A 33 1.63 5.60 13.98
CA VAL A 33 0.63 4.52 14.15
C VAL A 33 1.28 3.22 14.63
N GLY A 34 2.18 2.63 13.82
CA GLY A 34 3.11 1.58 14.25
C GLY A 34 2.54 0.38 15.03
N ALA A 35 1.29 -0.02 14.78
CA ALA A 35 0.59 -1.02 15.61
C ALA A 35 0.00 -2.18 14.78
N PRO A 36 -0.12 -3.39 15.36
CA PRO A 36 -0.71 -4.55 14.71
C PRO A 36 -2.21 -4.34 14.46
N ALA A 37 -2.59 -4.22 13.19
CA ALA A 37 -3.98 -4.23 12.79
C ALA A 37 -4.62 -5.61 13.01
N GLY A 38 -5.81 -5.67 13.60
CA GLY A 38 -6.63 -6.87 13.78
C GLY A 38 -6.32 -7.67 15.03
N ARG A 39 -5.40 -7.20 15.89
CA ARG A 39 -4.90 -7.96 17.05
C ARG A 39 -4.82 -7.14 18.34
N GLY A 40 -5.46 -5.98 18.40
CA GLY A 40 -5.44 -5.13 19.59
C GLY A 40 -6.66 -4.22 19.67
N ALA A 41 -7.13 -3.98 20.89
CA ALA A 41 -8.29 -3.11 21.16
C ALA A 41 -7.89 -1.71 21.67
N TYR A 42 -6.59 -1.39 21.68
CA TYR A 42 -6.08 -0.07 22.06
C TYR A 42 -6.04 0.87 20.85
N ASP A 43 -6.00 2.17 21.12
CA ASP A 43 -6.23 3.21 20.12
C ASP A 43 -5.36 3.09 18.86
N ALA A 44 -4.05 2.88 19.01
CA ALA A 44 -3.15 2.75 17.86
C ALA A 44 -3.42 1.49 17.02
N ALA A 45 -3.79 0.36 17.65
CA ALA A 45 -4.19 -0.85 16.92
C ALA A 45 -5.49 -0.63 16.13
N LEU A 46 -6.50 0.00 16.75
CA LEU A 46 -7.75 0.37 16.08
C LEU A 46 -7.52 1.38 14.94
N GLN A 47 -6.58 2.31 15.10
CA GLN A 47 -6.19 3.23 14.04
C GLN A 47 -5.53 2.49 12.87
N SER A 48 -4.64 1.53 13.15
CA SER A 48 -4.01 0.69 12.12
C SER A 48 -5.04 -0.11 11.34
N GLU A 49 -6.05 -0.68 12.02
CA GLU A 49 -7.19 -1.36 11.39
C GLU A 49 -7.98 -0.45 10.44
N ARG A 50 -8.27 0.78 10.87
CA ARG A 50 -8.96 1.77 10.03
C ARG A 50 -8.17 2.10 8.77
N VAL A 51 -6.86 2.28 8.87
CA VAL A 51 -5.97 2.52 7.71
C VAL A 51 -6.09 1.38 6.70
N VAL A 52 -6.06 0.13 7.14
CA VAL A 52 -6.21 -1.04 6.26
C VAL A 52 -7.60 -1.09 5.63
N ALA A 53 -8.65 -0.82 6.40
CA ALA A 53 -10.04 -0.83 5.92
C ALA A 53 -10.30 0.27 4.87
N ASP A 54 -9.80 1.48 5.12
CA ASP A 54 -9.96 2.62 4.20
C ASP A 54 -9.16 2.41 2.91
N CYS A 55 -7.94 1.86 3.01
CA CYS A 55 -7.17 1.43 1.85
C CYS A 55 -7.95 0.40 1.02
N ARG A 56 -8.59 -0.59 1.67
CA ARG A 56 -9.38 -1.62 0.99
C ARG A 56 -10.57 -1.03 0.24
N LYS A 57 -11.28 -0.05 0.82
CA LYS A 57 -12.37 0.67 0.16
C LYS A 57 -11.88 1.50 -1.02
N ALA A 58 -10.76 2.20 -0.86
CA ALA A 58 -10.18 3.01 -1.94
C ALA A 58 -9.78 2.16 -3.14
N VAL A 59 -9.14 1.00 -2.91
CA VAL A 59 -8.78 0.04 -3.96
C VAL A 59 -10.03 -0.53 -4.64
N ALA A 60 -11.06 -0.88 -3.88
CA ALA A 60 -12.33 -1.35 -4.46
C ALA A 60 -12.94 -0.32 -5.42
N GLY A 61 -12.93 0.96 -5.04
CA GLY A 61 -13.38 2.06 -5.91
C GLY A 61 -12.49 2.23 -7.15
N LEU A 62 -11.17 2.11 -7.00
CA LEU A 62 -10.21 2.24 -8.11
C LEU A 62 -10.41 1.16 -9.19
N VAL A 63 -10.69 -0.08 -8.79
CA VAL A 63 -10.83 -1.22 -9.72
C VAL A 63 -12.30 -1.52 -10.09
N GLY A 64 -13.26 -0.80 -9.54
CA GLY A 64 -14.68 -1.02 -9.79
C GLY A 64 -15.26 -2.31 -9.17
N ALA A 65 -14.72 -2.76 -8.03
CA ALA A 65 -15.23 -3.95 -7.35
C ALA A 65 -16.60 -3.67 -6.68
N ALA A 66 -17.45 -4.70 -6.57
CA ALA A 66 -18.79 -4.59 -5.98
C ALA A 66 -18.78 -4.22 -4.48
N GLY A 67 -17.65 -4.40 -3.79
CA GLY A 67 -17.48 -4.08 -2.38
C GLY A 67 -16.04 -4.28 -1.93
N SER A 68 -15.68 -3.68 -0.78
CA SER A 68 -14.33 -3.83 -0.21
C SER A 68 -14.05 -5.24 0.27
N ASP A 69 -15.07 -6.03 0.59
CA ASP A 69 -14.98 -7.46 0.92
C ASP A 69 -14.45 -8.32 -0.25
N ARG A 70 -14.45 -7.78 -1.48
CA ARG A 70 -13.90 -8.44 -2.68
C ARG A 70 -12.42 -8.15 -2.94
N ILE A 71 -11.79 -7.38 -2.07
CA ILE A 71 -10.36 -7.06 -2.18
C ILE A 71 -9.60 -7.93 -1.20
N VAL A 72 -8.53 -8.59 -1.65
CA VAL A 72 -7.56 -9.31 -0.82
C VAL A 72 -6.20 -8.66 -1.03
N PHE A 73 -5.47 -8.39 0.06
CA PHE A 73 -4.11 -7.89 -0.03
C PHE A 73 -3.15 -9.08 0.03
N GLY A 74 -2.38 -9.27 -1.04
CA GLY A 74 -1.24 -10.19 -1.08
C GLY A 74 0.08 -9.42 -1.14
N PHE A 75 1.20 -10.14 -1.14
CA PHE A 75 2.52 -9.54 -1.15
C PHE A 75 2.89 -8.94 -2.52
N ASN A 76 2.52 -9.61 -3.61
CA ASN A 76 2.68 -9.14 -4.99
C ASN A 76 1.76 -9.92 -5.96
N GLY A 77 1.85 -9.64 -7.26
CA GLY A 77 1.03 -10.32 -8.28
C GLY A 77 1.27 -11.83 -8.34
N THR A 78 2.52 -12.28 -8.23
CA THR A 78 2.86 -13.72 -8.24
C THR A 78 2.30 -14.44 -7.01
N ASP A 79 2.40 -13.84 -5.83
CA ASP A 79 1.85 -14.37 -4.58
C ASP A 79 0.33 -14.59 -4.70
N VAL A 80 -0.40 -13.58 -5.18
CA VAL A 80 -1.86 -13.68 -5.35
C VAL A 80 -2.26 -14.71 -6.41
N LEU A 81 -1.46 -14.87 -7.49
CA LEU A 81 -1.70 -15.92 -8.49
C LEU A 81 -1.56 -17.32 -7.89
N ASN A 82 -0.59 -17.54 -7.00
CA ASN A 82 -0.42 -18.83 -6.31
C ASN A 82 -1.51 -19.10 -5.27
N ILE A 83 -2.16 -18.07 -4.74
CA ILE A 83 -3.31 -18.24 -3.84
C ILE A 83 -4.58 -18.64 -4.63
N ALA A 84 -4.71 -18.17 -5.87
CA ALA A 84 -5.94 -18.29 -6.65
C ALA A 84 -6.04 -19.56 -7.52
N LEU A 85 -4.90 -20.15 -7.90
CA LEU A 85 -4.78 -21.31 -8.79
C LEU A 85 -4.34 -22.56 -8.01
#